data_AF-A0A7L3SGR5-F1
#
_entry.id   AF-A0A7L3SGR5-F1
#
_cell.length_a   1.000
_cell.length_b   1.000
_cell.length_c   1.000
_cell.angle_alpha   90.00
_cell.angle_beta   90.00
_cell.angle_gamma   90.00
#
_symmetry.space_group_name_H-M   'P 1'
#
loop_
_entity.id
_entity.type
_entity.pdbx_description
1 polymer ?
#
loop_
_entity_poly.entity_id
_entity_poly.type
_entity_poly.pdbx_seq_one_letter_code
_entity_poly.pdbx_strand_id
1 'polypeptide(L)' 'GERPFTCTYCPMAFRDKQTLNIHQRLHTGEKPYKCNECGETFIRKEGLKCHRRVHQGPPAAPEGGGCEEGS' A
#
# COMPACT_ATOMS: atom_id res chain seq x y z
N GLY A 1 -20.87 -1.57 15.04
CA GLY A 1 -20.68 -1.67 13.58
C GLY A 1 -20.10 -3.03 13.27
N GLU A 2 -20.85 -3.86 12.54
CA GLU A 2 -20.44 -5.24 12.26
C GLU A 2 -19.23 -5.27 11.32
N ARG A 3 -18.29 -6.18 11.58
CA ARG A 3 -17.09 -6.41 10.76
C ARG A 3 -17.18 -7.85 10.25
N PRO A 4 -18.02 -8.12 9.23
CA PRO A 4 -18.29 -9.49 8.79
C PRO A 4 -17.08 -10.13 8.07
N PHE A 5 -16.10 -9.34 7.64
CA PHE A 5 -14.95 -9.83 6.87
C PHE A 5 -13.75 -10.10 7.77
N THR A 6 -13.54 -11.36 8.14
CA THR A 6 -12.43 -11.78 9.00
C THR A 6 -11.18 -12.16 8.21
N CYS A 7 -10.00 -11.86 8.76
CA CYS A 7 -8.73 -12.31 8.21
C CYS A 7 -8.51 -13.78 8.53
N THR A 8 -7.90 -14.49 7.58
CA THR A 8 -7.57 -15.92 7.70
C THR A 8 -6.25 -16.15 8.43
N TYR A 9 -5.37 -15.16 8.46
CA TYR A 9 -4.03 -15.26 9.06
C TYR A 9 -3.95 -14.66 10.47
N CYS A 10 -4.93 -13.85 10.87
CA CYS A 10 -4.95 -13.18 12.18
C CYS A 10 -6.40 -12.89 12.61
N PRO A 11 -6.66 -12.57 13.89
CA PRO A 11 -8.01 -12.36 14.40
C PRO A 11 -8.63 -11.00 14.01
N MET A 12 -8.02 -10.25 13.07
CA MET A 12 -8.57 -8.97 12.63
C MET A 12 -9.80 -9.17 11.74
N ALA A 13 -10.81 -8.33 11.94
CA ALA A 13 -11.99 -8.24 11.09
C ALA A 13 -12.07 -6.88 10.40
N PHE A 14 -12.82 -6.73 9.32
CA PHE A 14 -12.95 -5.49 8.55
C PHE A 14 -14.41 -5.27 8.14
N ARG A 15 -14.77 -4.01 7.90
CA ARG A 15 -16.12 -3.61 7.49
C ARG A 15 -16.40 -3.95 6.03
N ASP A 16 -15.36 -4.01 5.21
CA ASP A 16 -15.45 -4.25 3.78
C ASP A 16 -14.39 -5.26 3.31
N LYS A 17 -14.73 -5.98 2.23
CA LYS A 17 -13.85 -7.00 1.62
C LYS A 17 -12.60 -6.38 1.00
N GLN A 18 -12.65 -5.13 0.54
CA GLN A 18 -11.52 -4.47 -0.09
C GLN A 18 -10.37 -4.26 0.91
N THR A 19 -10.68 -3.77 2.11
CA THR A 19 -9.75 -3.57 3.21
C THR A 19 -9.22 -4.90 3.72
N LEU A 20 -10.08 -5.92 3.82
CA LEU A 20 -9.62 -7.28 4.14
C LEU A 20 -8.60 -7.79 3.09
N ASN A 21 -8.90 -7.69 1.80
CA ASN A 21 -8.00 -8.12 0.74
C ASN A 21 -6.65 -7.38 0.77
N ILE A 22 -6.67 -6.06 0.99
CA ILE A 22 -5.44 -5.26 1.14
C ILE A 22 -4.66 -5.70 2.38
N HIS A 23 -5.34 -5.99 3.49
CA HIS A 23 -4.71 -6.49 4.70
C HIS A 23 -4.09 -7.88 4.50
N GLN A 24 -4.77 -8.78 3.79
CA GLN A 24 -4.25 -10.13 3.52
C GLN A 24 -2.93 -10.10 2.72
N ARG A 25 -2.73 -9.11 1.86
CA ARG A 25 -1.47 -8.91 1.13
C ARG A 25 -0.26 -8.67 2.04
N LEU A 26 -0.46 -8.19 3.27
CA LEU A 26 0.62 -8.05 4.26
C LEU A 26 1.12 -9.41 4.75
N HIS A 27 0.23 -10.41 4.79
CA HIS A 27 0.59 -11.78 5.20
C HIS A 27 1.22 -12.56 4.04
N THR A 28 0.68 -12.42 2.83
CA THR A 28 1.19 -13.15 1.66
C THR A 28 2.42 -12.50 1.03
N GLY A 29 2.69 -11.23 1.37
CA GLY A 29 3.72 -10.43 0.69
C GLY A 29 3.38 -10.10 -0.76
N GLU A 30 2.14 -10.32 -1.19
CA GLU A 30 1.70 -10.02 -2.55
C GLU A 30 1.69 -8.51 -2.79
N LYS A 31 2.63 -8.06 -3.61
CA LYS A 31 2.81 -6.66 -3.95
C LYS A 31 2.60 -6.45 -5.45
N PRO A 32 1.34 -6.31 -5.91
CA PRO A 32 1.02 -6.24 -7.34
C PRO A 32 1.52 -4.96 -8.01
N TYR A 33 1.84 -3.92 -7.24
CA TYR A 33 2.28 -2.65 -7.78
C TYR A 33 3.81 -2.59 -7.80
N LYS A 34 4.40 -2.95 -8.94
CA LYS A 34 5.85 -2.90 -9.16
C LYS A 34 6.27 -1.56 -9.78
N CYS A 35 7.35 -1.01 -9.27
CA CYS A 35 8.08 0.09 -9.88
C CYS A 35 8.94 -0.47 -11.02
N ASN A 36 8.75 0.04 -12.23
CA ASN A 36 9.51 -0.41 -13.40
C ASN A 36 10.92 0.18 -13.46
N GLU A 37 11.22 1.18 -12.63
CA GLU A 37 12.51 1.89 -12.62
C GLU A 37 13.53 1.15 -11.72
N CYS A 38 13.15 0.79 -10.50
CA CYS A 38 14.03 0.08 -9.55
C CYS A 38 13.59 -1.35 -9.21
N GLY A 39 12.40 -1.78 -9.65
CA GLY A 39 11.84 -3.09 -9.34
C GLY A 39 11.19 -3.22 -7.97
N GLU A 40 11.16 -2.17 -7.14
CA GLU A 40 10.48 -2.19 -5.84
C GLU A 40 8.99 -2.44 -5.98
N THR A 41 8.40 -3.14 -5.01
CA THR A 41 7.01 -3.56 -5.08
C THR A 41 6.22 -3.03 -3.89
N PHE A 42 4.97 -2.65 -4.14
CA PHE A 42 4.06 -2.01 -3.20
C PHE A 42 2.73 -2.74 -3.12
N ILE A 43 2.11 -2.72 -1.94
CA ILE A 43 0.78 -3.33 -1.70
C ILE A 43 -0.34 -2.45 -2.25
N ARG A 44 -0.12 -1.12 -2.29
CA ARG A 44 -1.09 -0.10 -2.69
C ARG A 44 -0.53 0.78 -3.80
N LYS A 45 -1.43 1.24 -4.69
CA LYS A 45 -1.10 2.15 -5.80
C LYS A 45 -0.52 3.48 -5.32
N GLU A 46 -1.05 4.02 -4.23
CA GLU A 46 -0.57 5.30 -3.68
C GLU A 46 0.88 5.22 -3.19
N GLY A 47 1.29 4.08 -2.63
CA GLY A 47 2.68 3.83 -2.25
C GLY A 47 3.61 3.88 -3.47
N LEU A 48 3.25 3.16 -4.55
CA LEU A 48 3.99 3.23 -5.82
C LEU A 48 4.02 4.66 -6.40
N LYS A 49 2.89 5.38 -6.37
CA LYS A 49 2.79 6.74 -6.89
C LYS A 49 3.68 7.72 -6.12
N CYS A 50 3.74 7.61 -4.79
CA CYS A 50 4.66 8.41 -3.98
C CYS A 50 6.11 8.02 -4.27
N HIS A 51 6.41 6.72 -4.25
CA HIS A 51 7.74 6.19 -4.52
C HIS A 51 8.27 6.66 -5.87
N ARG A 52 7.45 6.69 -6.94
CA ARG A 52 7.90 7.19 -8.26
C ARG A 52 8.46 8.62 -8.24
N ARG A 53 8.19 9.42 -7.21
CA ARG A 53 8.79 10.75 -7.04
C ARG A 53 10.30 10.68 -6.74
N VAL A 54 10.77 9.60 -6.13
CA VAL A 54 12.21 9.42 -5.83
C VAL A 54 13.04 9.27 -7.12
N HIS A 55 12.45 8.71 -8.18
CA HIS A 55 13.10 8.58 -9.48
C HIS A 55 13.00 9.85 -10.35
N GLN A 56 11.96 10.66 -10.13
CA GLN A 56 11.70 11.88 -10.91
C GLN A 56 12.55 13.08 -10.48
N GLY A 57 13.43 12.94 -9.47
CA GLY A 57 14.23 14.05 -8.94
C GLY A 57 13.38 15.09 -8.21
N PRO A 58 13.98 16.13 -7.60
CA PRO A 58 13.26 17.10 -6.80
C PRO A 58 12.20 17.80 -7.66
N PRO A 59 10.93 17.80 -7.24
CA PRO A 59 9.92 18.64 -7.86
C PRO A 59 10.33 20.10 -7.62
N ALA A 60 10.22 20.94 -8.64
CA ALA A 60 10.02 22.37 -8.40
C ALA A 60 8.81 22.49 -7.43
N ALA A 61 9.06 22.84 -6.17
CA ALA A 61 8.11 22.79 -5.06
C ALA A 61 7.04 23.91 -5.15
N PRO A 62 5.99 23.96 -4.29
CA PRO A 62 5.60 23.07 -3.19
C PRO A 62 4.19 22.44 -3.41
N GLU A 63 3.77 21.38 -2.73
CA GLU A 63 3.08 21.43 -1.43
C GLU A 63 2.85 19.97 -0.95
N GLY A 64 3.08 19.72 0.34
CA GLY A 64 2.33 18.77 1.17
C GLY A 64 2.32 17.28 0.82
N GLY A 65 2.96 16.48 1.66
CA GLY A 65 2.62 15.06 1.83
C GLY A 65 3.83 14.16 1.93
N GLY A 66 4.42 14.08 3.12
CA GLY A 66 5.31 12.97 3.47
C GLY A 66 4.50 11.67 3.47
N CYS A 67 4.91 10.70 2.67
CA CYS A 67 4.31 9.38 2.69
C CYS A 67 5.01 8.54 3.77
N GLU A 68 4.27 8.20 4.83
CA GLU A 68 4.74 7.23 5.83
C GLU A 68 4.87 5.86 5.18
N GLU A 69 6.08 5.30 5.25
CA GLU A 69 6.38 3.92 4.89
C GLU A 69 5.72 2.97 5.90
N GLY A 70 4.55 2.46 5.55
CA GLY A 70 4.01 1.26 6.19
C GLY A 70 4.59 0.02 5.51
N SER A 71 5.55 -0.61 6.19
CA SER A 71 6.05 -1.97 5.88
C SER A 71 4.92 -3.00 5.80
#